data_AF-A0A9D9M964-F1
#
_entry.id   AF-A0A9D9M964-F1
#
_cell.length_a   1.000
_cell.length_b   1.000
_cell.length_c   1.000
_cell.angle_alpha   90.00
_cell.angle_beta   90.00
_cell.angle_gamma   90.00
#
_symmetry.space_group_name_H-M   'P 1'
#
loop_
_entity.id
_entity.type
_entity.pdbx_description
1 polymer ?
#
loop_
_entity_poly.entity_id
_entity_poly.type
_entity_poly.pdbx_seq_one_letter_code
_entity_poly.pdbx_strand_id
1 'polypeptide(L)'
;MIYELKQKIRYSKWGDATAKWLEKTPVFVPCFVILNWMRFAETPDIVGTSKEETQRYFAENQDKITKVIQNLADETSKKLLLKIINRRESGCFVLKGSPQDQYFPKDIIHLSDEEVFVDCGAYTGDTIAKFRETTKDHYKKIIAFEPDAMCSHKIIEQKIPHCEVLPYGTWDKKDTLTFYANGKGQSCVEDLAQAREDLKKQGKKVTINLEKIDNLPACADMTFLKMDIEGAELNALKGAEQTIRKQRPKLAICIYHSNQDMLEIPLWVLSLNMGYKLYVRHHSHYDLAETVLYAV
;
A
#
# COMPACT_ATOMS: atom_id res chain seq x y z
N MET A 1 -3.40 5.25 38.55
CA MET A 1 -4.34 6.18 37.89
C MET A 1 -4.60 5.89 36.40
N ILE A 2 -3.69 5.27 35.62
CA ILE A 2 -4.01 4.71 34.27
C ILE A 2 -4.52 3.26 34.34
N TYR A 3 -4.25 2.54 35.44
CA TYR A 3 -4.71 1.16 35.67
C TYR A 3 -6.21 1.07 36.06
N GLU A 4 -6.75 2.09 36.75
CA GLU A 4 -8.17 2.13 37.15
C GLU A 4 -9.12 2.65 36.06
N LEU A 5 -8.60 3.34 35.04
CA LEU A 5 -9.36 3.73 33.84
C LEU A 5 -9.58 2.55 32.87
N LYS A 6 -8.72 1.53 32.91
CA LYS A 6 -8.88 0.29 32.12
C LYS A 6 -9.94 -0.68 32.69
N GLN A 7 -10.26 -0.58 33.98
CA GLN A 7 -11.29 -1.41 34.62
C GLN A 7 -12.72 -0.84 34.47
N LYS A 8 -12.88 0.48 34.33
CA LYS A 8 -14.21 1.12 34.17
C LYS A 8 -14.81 1.08 32.76
N ILE A 9 -14.04 0.76 31.72
CA ILE A 9 -14.55 0.56 30.36
C ILE A 9 -14.98 -0.91 30.13
N ARG A 10 -14.67 -1.81 31.07
CA ARG A 10 -14.84 -3.26 30.89
C ARG A 10 -16.25 -3.81 31.20
N TYR A 11 -17.16 -3.00 31.74
CA TYR A 11 -18.54 -3.42 32.00
C TYR A 11 -19.52 -2.23 31.97
N SER A 12 -19.80 -1.68 30.78
CA SER A 12 -21.01 -0.89 30.57
C SER A 12 -21.91 -1.58 29.55
N LYS A 13 -22.96 -2.20 30.08
CA LYS A 13 -24.10 -2.84 29.43
C LYS A 13 -24.51 -2.16 28.10
N TRP A 14 -24.02 -2.65 26.98
CA TRP A 14 -24.60 -2.42 25.65
C TRP A 14 -24.71 -3.71 24.82
N GLY A 15 -24.62 -4.88 25.47
CA GLY A 15 -24.83 -6.18 24.83
C GLY A 15 -26.26 -6.72 24.93
N ASP A 16 -26.96 -6.47 26.05
CA ASP A 16 -28.25 -7.13 26.32
C ASP A 16 -29.49 -6.35 25.84
N ALA A 17 -29.38 -5.04 25.62
CA ALA A 17 -30.51 -4.22 25.16
C ALA A 17 -30.74 -4.34 23.64
N THR A 18 -29.69 -4.58 22.87
CA THR A 18 -29.72 -4.81 21.42
C THR A 18 -30.22 -6.21 21.08
N ALA A 19 -29.93 -7.22 21.91
CA ALA A 19 -30.44 -8.58 21.73
C ALA A 19 -31.99 -8.66 21.91
N LYS A 20 -32.55 -7.93 22.88
CA LYS A 20 -34.01 -7.87 23.10
C LYS A 20 -34.77 -7.01 22.09
N TRP A 21 -34.10 -6.10 21.40
CA TRP A 21 -34.71 -5.29 20.33
C TRP A 21 -34.89 -6.10 19.03
N LEU A 22 -33.98 -7.05 18.75
CA LEU A 22 -34.03 -7.93 17.57
C LEU A 22 -35.14 -8.99 17.63
N GLU A 23 -35.58 -9.41 18.82
CA GLU A 23 -36.64 -10.43 18.95
C GLU A 23 -38.08 -9.91 18.72
N LYS A 24 -38.29 -8.58 18.71
CA LYS A 24 -39.65 -8.00 18.72
C LYS A 24 -40.02 -7.14 17.51
N THR A 25 -39.17 -7.10 16.48
CA THR A 25 -39.46 -6.28 15.28
C THR A 25 -39.31 -7.13 14.02
N PRO A 26 -40.39 -7.40 13.27
CA PRO A 26 -40.30 -8.11 12.01
C PRO A 26 -39.84 -7.12 10.94
N VAL A 27 -38.54 -6.81 10.92
CA VAL A 27 -37.93 -6.11 9.80
C VAL A 27 -36.96 -7.07 9.15
N PHE A 28 -37.27 -7.39 7.91
CA PHE A 28 -36.47 -8.19 6.99
C PHE A 28 -35.08 -7.54 6.85
N VAL A 29 -34.11 -7.96 7.66
CA VAL A 29 -32.71 -7.59 7.44
C VAL A 29 -32.21 -8.53 6.35
N PRO A 30 -31.84 -8.02 5.15
CA PRO A 30 -31.34 -8.88 4.09
C PRO A 30 -30.08 -9.61 4.59
N CYS A 31 -29.97 -10.92 4.33
CA CYS A 31 -28.78 -11.75 4.62
C CYS A 31 -27.44 -11.11 4.21
N PHE A 32 -27.46 -10.10 3.34
CA PHE A 32 -26.31 -9.31 2.91
C PHE A 32 -25.59 -8.56 4.04
N VAL A 33 -26.29 -8.15 5.11
CA VAL A 33 -25.67 -7.39 6.22
C VAL A 33 -24.96 -8.31 7.21
N ILE A 34 -25.51 -9.50 7.47
CA ILE A 34 -24.93 -10.49 8.40
C ILE A 34 -23.74 -11.21 7.75
N LEU A 35 -23.82 -11.52 6.44
CA LEU A 35 -22.71 -12.12 5.69
C LEU A 35 -21.52 -11.17 5.54
N ASN A 36 -21.75 -9.85 5.47
CA ASN A 36 -20.65 -8.88 5.48
C ASN A 36 -20.04 -8.74 6.87
N TRP A 37 -20.83 -8.71 7.95
CA TRP A 37 -20.28 -8.62 9.31
C TRP A 37 -19.40 -9.81 9.72
N MET A 38 -19.76 -11.04 9.29
CA MET A 38 -18.90 -12.22 9.48
C MET A 38 -17.69 -12.23 8.53
N ARG A 39 -17.79 -11.65 7.33
CA ARG A 39 -16.61 -11.43 6.44
C ARG A 39 -15.61 -10.43 7.03
N PHE A 40 -16.07 -9.42 7.77
CA PHE A 40 -15.21 -8.41 8.40
C PHE A 40 -14.53 -8.88 9.70
N ALA A 41 -14.96 -10.01 10.27
CA ALA A 41 -14.33 -10.61 11.45
C ALA A 41 -13.12 -11.51 11.10
N GLU A 42 -12.98 -11.90 9.83
CA GLU A 42 -11.97 -12.87 9.36
C GLU A 42 -11.21 -12.42 8.11
N THR A 43 -11.26 -11.13 7.73
CA THR A 43 -10.25 -10.60 6.81
C THR A 43 -8.95 -10.48 7.56
N PRO A 44 -7.89 -11.24 7.23
CA PRO A 44 -6.57 -10.97 7.79
C PRO A 44 -6.22 -9.52 7.44
N ASP A 45 -5.98 -8.71 8.47
CA ASP A 45 -5.81 -7.25 8.40
C ASP A 45 -4.66 -6.80 7.46
N ILE A 46 -3.86 -7.76 7.00
CA ILE A 46 -2.77 -7.73 6.04
C ILE A 46 -2.63 -9.18 5.56
N VAL A 47 -2.17 -9.45 4.33
CA VAL A 47 -1.98 -10.83 3.83
C VAL A 47 -1.24 -11.71 4.86
N GLY A 48 -2.00 -12.56 5.57
CA GLY A 48 -1.49 -13.71 6.31
C GLY A 48 -0.98 -13.53 7.74
N THR A 49 -1.00 -12.33 8.36
CA THR A 49 -0.49 -12.16 9.74
C THR A 49 -1.60 -12.17 10.80
N SER A 50 -1.40 -12.89 11.90
CA SER A 50 -2.33 -12.89 13.05
C SER A 50 -2.26 -11.59 13.85
N LYS A 51 -3.28 -11.34 14.68
CA LYS A 51 -3.32 -10.20 15.60
C LYS A 51 -2.16 -10.27 16.61
N GLU A 52 -1.87 -11.45 17.13
CA GLU A 52 -0.78 -11.70 18.08
C GLU A 52 0.58 -11.44 17.42
N GLU A 53 0.76 -11.87 16.17
CA GLU A 53 1.99 -11.61 15.42
C GLU A 53 2.19 -10.12 15.17
N THR A 54 1.11 -9.41 14.84
CA THR A 54 1.12 -7.95 14.65
C THR A 54 1.49 -7.21 15.93
N GLN A 55 0.85 -7.56 17.05
CA GLN A 55 1.15 -6.98 18.36
C GLN A 55 2.59 -7.26 18.79
N ARG A 56 3.07 -8.50 18.61
CA ARG A 56 4.47 -8.86 18.90
C ARG A 56 5.44 -8.05 18.04
N TYR A 57 5.18 -7.96 16.73
CA TYR A 57 6.05 -7.22 15.82
C TYR A 57 6.21 -5.75 16.26
N PHE A 58 5.11 -5.04 16.53
CA PHE A 58 5.20 -3.64 16.96
C PHE A 58 5.80 -3.50 18.37
N ALA A 59 5.52 -4.43 19.29
CA ALA A 59 6.15 -4.44 20.62
C ALA A 59 7.68 -4.60 20.55
N GLU A 60 8.18 -5.45 19.64
CA GLU A 60 9.62 -5.68 19.44
C GLU A 60 10.32 -4.56 18.66
N ASN A 61 9.55 -3.72 17.94
CA ASN A 61 10.09 -2.68 17.06
C ASN A 61 9.76 -1.24 17.53
N GLN A 62 9.58 -1.02 18.83
CA GLN A 62 9.29 0.32 19.41
C GLN A 62 10.35 1.38 19.06
N ASP A 63 11.62 1.00 19.00
CA ASP A 63 12.71 1.91 18.61
C ASP A 63 12.58 2.36 17.15
N LYS A 64 12.18 1.44 16.25
CA LYS A 64 11.91 1.76 14.84
C LYS A 64 10.71 2.68 14.71
N ILE A 65 9.62 2.39 15.41
CA ILE A 65 8.43 3.25 15.44
C ILE A 65 8.81 4.66 15.88
N THR A 66 9.55 4.77 16.99
CA THR A 66 10.01 6.05 17.53
C THR A 66 10.85 6.81 16.51
N LYS A 67 11.82 6.13 15.88
CA LYS A 67 12.70 6.72 14.87
C LYS A 67 11.93 7.20 13.64
N VAL A 68 10.98 6.42 13.14
CA VAL A 68 10.13 6.83 12.00
C VAL A 68 9.31 8.06 12.38
N ILE A 69 8.57 8.01 13.50
CA ILE A 69 7.72 9.12 13.96
C ILE A 69 8.50 10.42 14.15
N GLN A 70 9.71 10.35 14.72
CA GLN A 70 10.56 11.53 14.94
C GLN A 70 11.04 12.17 13.63
N ASN A 71 11.13 11.41 12.54
CA ASN A 71 11.60 11.87 11.23
C ASN A 71 10.47 12.18 10.24
N LEU A 72 9.20 12.04 10.65
CA LEU A 72 8.07 12.52 9.84
C LEU A 72 7.97 14.05 9.93
N ALA A 73 7.80 14.69 8.77
CA ALA A 73 7.91 16.13 8.60
C ALA A 73 6.74 16.93 9.17
N ASP A 74 5.57 16.30 9.39
CA ASP A 74 4.40 16.97 9.94
C ASP A 74 3.68 16.16 11.04
N GLU A 75 2.90 16.86 11.85
CA GLU A 75 2.13 16.26 12.95
C GLU A 75 0.96 15.40 12.47
N THR A 76 0.46 15.64 11.26
CA THR A 76 -0.62 14.85 10.66
C THR A 76 -0.14 13.43 10.37
N SER A 77 1.03 13.29 9.76
CA SER A 77 1.71 12.03 9.45
C SER A 77 2.04 11.26 10.71
N LYS A 78 2.59 11.92 11.74
CA LYS A 78 2.87 11.28 13.04
C LYS A 78 1.61 10.69 13.66
N LYS A 79 0.54 11.49 13.73
CA LYS A 79 -0.74 11.05 14.30
C LYS A 79 -1.39 9.93 13.47
N LEU A 80 -1.34 10.02 12.14
CA LEU A 80 -1.90 9.00 11.26
C LEU A 80 -1.14 7.68 11.40
N LEU A 81 0.19 7.68 11.35
CA LEU A 81 0.97 6.45 11.48
C LEU A 81 0.69 5.74 12.81
N LEU A 82 0.65 6.47 13.93
CA LEU A 82 0.30 5.90 15.24
C LEU A 82 -1.13 5.33 15.27
N LYS A 83 -2.09 5.99 14.62
CA LYS A 83 -3.47 5.48 14.51
C LYS A 83 -3.54 4.18 13.71
N ILE A 84 -2.76 4.07 12.64
CA ILE A 84 -2.70 2.88 11.78
C ILE A 84 -2.07 1.71 12.54
N ILE A 85 -0.96 1.94 13.25
CA ILE A 85 -0.34 0.94 14.12
C ILE A 85 -1.34 0.47 15.17
N ASN A 86 -1.98 1.39 15.90
CA ASN A 86 -2.98 1.03 16.90
C ASN A 86 -4.15 0.26 16.29
N ARG A 87 -4.64 0.64 15.10
CA ARG A 87 -5.70 -0.10 14.41
C ARG A 87 -5.27 -1.53 14.11
N ARG A 88 -4.04 -1.74 13.62
CA ARG A 88 -3.47 -3.07 13.37
C ARG A 88 -3.34 -3.91 14.64
N GLU A 89 -2.91 -3.32 15.75
CA GLU A 89 -2.77 -4.02 17.03
C GLU A 89 -4.12 -4.34 17.69
N SER A 90 -5.09 -3.43 17.60
CA SER A 90 -6.35 -3.49 18.35
C SER A 90 -7.52 -4.09 17.56
N GLY A 91 -7.53 -3.92 16.24
CA GLY A 91 -8.67 -4.20 15.36
C GLY A 91 -9.81 -3.19 15.51
N CYS A 92 -9.62 -2.05 16.19
CA CYS A 92 -10.71 -1.08 16.45
C CYS A 92 -10.90 -0.05 15.32
N PHE A 93 -12.18 0.20 15.03
CA PHE A 93 -12.67 0.86 13.82
C PHE A 93 -12.91 2.35 14.05
N VAL A 94 -12.05 3.19 13.47
CA VAL A 94 -12.38 4.24 12.49
C VAL A 94 -11.06 4.90 12.10
N LEU A 95 -10.60 4.64 10.88
CA LEU A 95 -9.54 5.40 10.24
C LEU A 95 -10.19 6.15 9.09
N LYS A 96 -10.23 7.48 9.19
CA LYS A 96 -10.77 8.31 8.14
C LYS A 96 -9.62 8.70 7.22
N GLY A 97 -9.66 8.18 6.00
CA GLY A 97 -8.77 8.62 4.93
C GLY A 97 -8.82 10.12 4.65
N SER A 98 -7.74 10.61 4.08
CA SER A 98 -7.59 11.94 3.53
C SER A 98 -8.55 12.11 2.34
N PRO A 99 -9.23 13.27 2.22
CA PRO A 99 -10.02 13.56 1.03
C PRO A 99 -9.15 13.92 -0.20
N GLN A 100 -7.83 14.00 -0.02
CA GLN A 100 -6.89 14.29 -1.10
C GLN A 100 -6.59 13.04 -1.92
N ASP A 101 -6.08 13.27 -3.12
CA ASP A 101 -5.61 12.23 -4.02
C ASP A 101 -4.52 11.36 -3.38
N GLN A 102 -4.57 10.05 -3.67
CA GLN A 102 -3.68 9.04 -3.10
C GLN A 102 -2.22 9.19 -3.53
N TYR A 103 -1.93 9.63 -4.75
CA TYR A 103 -0.55 9.74 -5.22
C TYR A 103 -0.17 11.19 -5.57
N PHE A 104 -1.14 12.08 -5.67
CA PHE A 104 -0.94 13.50 -5.97
C PHE A 104 -1.53 14.44 -4.89
N PRO A 105 -1.28 14.23 -3.58
CA PRO A 105 -1.76 15.14 -2.53
C PRO A 105 -1.09 16.51 -2.68
N LYS A 106 -1.90 17.56 -2.84
CA LYS A 106 -1.44 18.91 -3.23
C LYS A 106 -0.60 19.61 -2.15
N ASP A 107 -0.68 19.15 -0.90
CA ASP A 107 0.11 19.67 0.22
C ASP A 107 1.52 19.06 0.31
N ILE A 108 1.82 18.02 -0.47
CA ILE A 108 3.10 17.29 -0.40
C ILE A 108 3.75 17.16 -1.78
N ILE A 109 2.99 16.71 -2.79
CA ILE A 109 3.50 16.45 -4.13
C ILE A 109 3.23 17.66 -5.02
N HIS A 110 4.31 18.29 -5.46
CA HIS A 110 4.28 19.36 -6.44
C HIS A 110 4.88 18.84 -7.76
N LEU A 111 4.04 18.74 -8.78
CA LEU A 111 4.43 18.30 -10.12
C LEU A 111 4.88 19.49 -10.97
N SER A 112 5.83 19.23 -11.86
CA SER A 112 6.26 20.15 -12.93
C SER A 112 5.76 19.68 -14.29
N ASP A 113 6.00 20.48 -15.34
CA ASP A 113 5.67 20.09 -16.72
C ASP A 113 6.73 19.13 -17.32
N GLU A 114 7.83 18.88 -16.61
CA GLU A 114 8.97 18.08 -17.06
C GLU A 114 9.05 16.71 -16.36
N GLU A 115 7.94 16.25 -15.77
CA GLU A 115 7.93 15.01 -15.00
C GLU A 115 8.21 13.78 -15.89
N VAL A 116 9.13 12.94 -15.41
CA VAL A 116 9.32 11.56 -15.82
C VAL A 116 8.71 10.68 -14.73
N PHE A 117 7.46 10.26 -14.95
CA PHE A 117 6.67 9.50 -14.00
C PHE A 117 6.87 8.00 -14.20
N VAL A 118 7.36 7.32 -13.18
CA VAL A 118 7.51 5.86 -13.13
C VAL A 118 6.44 5.28 -12.23
N ASP A 119 5.51 4.54 -12.82
CA ASP A 119 4.40 3.88 -12.14
C ASP A 119 4.69 2.37 -12.01
N CYS A 120 5.09 1.95 -10.82
CA CYS A 120 5.25 0.53 -10.50
C CYS A 120 3.93 -0.04 -9.96
N GLY A 121 3.43 -1.07 -10.64
CA GLY A 121 2.08 -1.61 -10.42
C GLY A 121 1.05 -0.71 -11.08
N ALA A 122 1.20 -0.51 -12.39
CA ALA A 122 0.37 0.42 -13.15
C ALA A 122 -1.06 -0.11 -13.38
N TYR A 123 -1.31 -1.39 -13.16
CA TYR A 123 -2.60 -2.05 -13.34
C TYR A 123 -3.24 -1.70 -14.69
N THR A 124 -4.38 -1.01 -14.69
CA THR A 124 -5.08 -0.62 -15.93
C THR A 124 -4.76 0.80 -16.39
N GLY A 125 -3.80 1.46 -15.74
CA GLY A 125 -3.40 2.85 -16.01
C GLY A 125 -4.30 3.88 -15.33
N ASP A 126 -5.01 3.51 -14.26
CA ASP A 126 -5.88 4.40 -13.48
C ASP A 126 -5.08 5.54 -12.82
N THR A 127 -3.95 5.21 -12.20
CA THR A 127 -3.03 6.21 -11.63
C THR A 127 -2.43 7.10 -12.73
N ILE A 128 -2.09 6.53 -13.88
CA ILE A 128 -1.60 7.27 -15.05
C ILE A 128 -2.67 8.25 -15.56
N ALA A 129 -3.93 7.83 -15.66
CA ALA A 129 -5.02 8.70 -16.08
C ALA A 129 -5.15 9.89 -15.11
N LYS A 130 -5.00 9.65 -13.80
CA LYS A 130 -5.05 10.71 -12.80
C LYS A 130 -3.84 11.65 -12.85
N PHE A 131 -2.65 11.11 -13.09
CA PHE A 131 -1.43 11.89 -13.32
C PHE A 131 -1.61 12.85 -14.51
N ARG A 132 -2.14 12.34 -15.63
CA ARG A 132 -2.42 13.13 -16.85
C ARG A 132 -3.46 14.22 -16.61
N GLU A 133 -4.53 13.91 -15.88
CA GLU A 133 -5.53 14.92 -15.46
C GLU A 133 -4.86 16.03 -14.63
N THR A 134 -4.03 15.64 -13.66
CA THR A 134 -3.38 16.57 -12.73
C THR A 134 -2.36 17.47 -13.42
N THR A 135 -1.61 16.93 -14.38
CA THR A 135 -0.61 17.66 -15.19
C THR A 135 -1.21 18.34 -16.42
N LYS A 136 -2.48 18.09 -16.73
CA LYS A 136 -3.14 18.51 -17.99
C LYS A 136 -2.34 18.09 -19.23
N ASP A 137 -1.81 16.86 -19.20
CA ASP A 137 -0.95 16.30 -20.25
C ASP A 137 0.40 17.03 -20.47
N HIS A 138 0.84 17.86 -19.53
CA HIS A 138 2.18 18.45 -19.54
C HIS A 138 3.14 17.60 -18.71
N TYR A 139 3.86 16.70 -19.37
CA TYR A 139 4.88 15.85 -18.77
C TYR A 139 5.91 15.43 -19.83
N LYS A 140 7.10 15.00 -19.40
CA LYS A 140 8.16 14.55 -20.30
C LYS A 140 7.96 13.10 -20.73
N LYS A 141 7.68 12.20 -19.78
CA LYS A 141 7.54 10.76 -20.07
C LYS A 141 6.78 10.01 -18.96
N ILE A 142 6.07 8.95 -19.33
CA ILE A 142 5.52 7.95 -18.40
C ILE A 142 6.19 6.59 -18.68
N ILE A 143 6.57 5.89 -17.61
CA ILE A 143 7.05 4.50 -17.67
C ILE A 143 6.15 3.68 -16.75
N ALA A 144 5.41 2.74 -17.33
CA ALA A 144 4.41 1.94 -16.63
C ALA A 144 4.91 0.49 -16.49
N PHE A 145 5.17 0.04 -15.28
CA PHE A 145 5.50 -1.36 -15.01
C PHE A 145 4.23 -2.13 -14.65
N GLU A 146 3.85 -3.08 -15.50
CA GLU A 146 2.71 -3.97 -15.27
C GLU A 146 2.98 -5.35 -15.87
N PRO A 147 3.31 -6.37 -15.06
CA PRO A 147 3.62 -7.70 -15.56
C PRO A 147 2.40 -8.50 -16.03
N ASP A 148 1.17 -8.16 -15.61
CA ASP A 148 -0.03 -8.81 -16.13
C ASP A 148 -0.32 -8.36 -17.56
N ALA A 149 -0.33 -9.32 -18.48
CA ALA A 149 -0.51 -9.04 -19.91
C ALA A 149 -1.86 -8.40 -20.23
N MET A 150 -2.92 -8.73 -19.50
CA MET A 150 -4.24 -8.17 -19.76
C MET A 150 -4.33 -6.72 -19.26
N CYS A 151 -3.74 -6.42 -18.11
CA CYS A 151 -3.68 -5.08 -17.54
C CYS A 151 -2.77 -4.15 -18.35
N SER A 152 -1.55 -4.59 -18.67
CA SER A 152 -0.63 -3.83 -19.53
C SER A 152 -1.21 -3.57 -20.93
N HIS A 153 -1.94 -4.54 -21.51
CA HIS A 153 -2.62 -4.34 -22.79
C HIS A 153 -3.65 -3.20 -22.74
N LYS A 154 -4.43 -3.09 -21.66
CA LYS A 154 -5.38 -1.98 -21.46
C LYS A 154 -4.69 -0.61 -21.43
N ILE A 155 -3.46 -0.52 -20.93
CA ILE A 155 -2.67 0.73 -20.97
C ILE A 155 -2.22 1.03 -22.41
N ILE A 156 -1.73 0.02 -23.12
CA ILE A 156 -1.27 0.15 -24.51
C ILE A 156 -2.41 0.60 -25.43
N GLU A 157 -3.61 0.03 -25.26
CA GLU A 157 -4.80 0.38 -26.06
C GLU A 157 -5.24 1.84 -25.91
N GLN A 158 -4.93 2.49 -24.78
CA GLN A 158 -5.21 3.90 -24.55
C GLN A 158 -4.33 4.84 -25.39
N LYS A 159 -3.24 4.33 -26.00
CA LYS A 159 -2.32 5.09 -26.88
C LYS A 159 -1.85 6.41 -26.24
N ILE A 160 -1.47 6.33 -24.97
CA ILE A 160 -1.04 7.49 -24.19
C ILE A 160 0.25 8.08 -24.78
N PRO A 161 0.31 9.39 -25.09
CA PRO A 161 1.52 10.03 -25.59
C PRO A 161 2.69 9.90 -24.61
N HIS A 162 3.88 9.62 -25.14
CA HIS A 162 5.13 9.50 -24.34
C HIS A 162 5.03 8.50 -23.18
N CYS A 163 4.20 7.46 -23.31
CA CYS A 163 4.07 6.38 -22.34
C CYS A 163 4.73 5.10 -22.87
N GLU A 164 5.64 4.54 -22.07
CA GLU A 164 6.28 3.25 -22.33
C GLU A 164 5.78 2.23 -21.31
N VAL A 165 5.19 1.13 -21.80
CA VAL A 165 4.68 0.05 -20.94
C VAL A 165 5.70 -1.09 -20.92
N LEU A 166 6.16 -1.44 -19.72
CA LEU A 166 7.17 -2.45 -19.46
C LEU A 166 6.52 -3.65 -18.75
N PRO A 167 6.51 -4.85 -19.38
CA PRO A 167 5.82 -6.03 -18.85
C PRO A 167 6.67 -6.77 -17.80
N TYR A 168 7.15 -6.03 -16.80
CA TYR A 168 8.01 -6.54 -15.73
C TYR A 168 7.45 -6.17 -14.37
N GLY A 169 7.60 -7.06 -13.39
CA GLY A 169 7.58 -6.66 -11.99
C GLY A 169 8.90 -5.96 -11.63
N THR A 170 8.87 -5.01 -10.71
CA THR A 170 10.10 -4.33 -10.25
C THR A 170 10.66 -5.00 -9.01
N TRP A 171 11.98 -5.22 -8.98
CA TRP A 171 12.66 -5.96 -7.91
C TRP A 171 14.12 -5.51 -7.73
N ASP A 172 14.85 -6.12 -6.80
CA ASP A 172 16.26 -5.79 -6.52
C ASP A 172 17.27 -6.46 -7.47
N LYS A 173 16.80 -7.40 -8.30
CA LYS A 173 17.57 -8.13 -9.32
C LYS A 173 16.66 -8.56 -10.47
N LYS A 174 17.28 -8.86 -11.61
CA LYS A 174 16.62 -9.57 -12.70
C LYS A 174 16.36 -11.01 -12.27
N ASP A 175 15.11 -11.43 -12.30
CA ASP A 175 14.69 -12.76 -11.87
C ASP A 175 13.34 -13.12 -12.50
N THR A 176 12.77 -14.25 -12.10
CA THR A 176 11.38 -14.58 -12.35
C THR A 176 10.68 -14.90 -11.04
N LEU A 177 9.42 -14.51 -10.91
CA LEU A 177 8.58 -14.85 -9.77
C LEU A 177 7.38 -15.64 -10.24
N THR A 178 7.09 -16.73 -9.55
CA THR A 178 5.91 -17.54 -9.84
C THR A 178 4.95 -17.54 -8.67
N PHE A 179 3.68 -17.31 -8.97
CA PHE A 179 2.60 -17.26 -8.00
C PHE A 179 1.31 -17.82 -8.58
N TYR A 180 0.33 -18.07 -7.71
CA TYR A 180 -1.02 -18.46 -8.12
C TYR A 180 -1.90 -17.21 -8.21
N ALA A 181 -2.44 -16.94 -9.40
CA ALA A 181 -3.31 -15.81 -9.66
C ALA A 181 -4.76 -16.26 -9.86
N ASN A 182 -5.72 -15.50 -9.31
CA ASN A 182 -7.16 -15.73 -9.50
C ASN A 182 -7.86 -14.62 -10.31
N GLY A 183 -7.10 -13.67 -10.87
CA GLY A 183 -7.63 -12.57 -11.69
C GLY A 183 -8.38 -11.47 -10.94
N LYS A 184 -8.34 -11.44 -9.60
CA LYS A 184 -9.04 -10.46 -8.75
C LYS A 184 -8.11 -9.58 -7.90
N GLY A 185 -6.88 -9.35 -8.36
CA GLY A 185 -5.91 -8.52 -7.62
C GLY A 185 -5.35 -9.19 -6.36
N GLN A 186 -5.36 -10.52 -6.29
CA GLN A 186 -4.74 -11.28 -5.22
C GLN A 186 -3.78 -12.30 -5.81
N SER A 187 -2.56 -12.30 -5.28
CA SER A 187 -1.46 -13.17 -5.71
C SER A 187 -0.72 -13.69 -4.48
N CYS A 188 -0.37 -14.96 -4.46
CA CYS A 188 0.44 -15.57 -3.39
C CYS A 188 1.65 -16.26 -4.00
N VAL A 189 2.85 -15.84 -3.58
CA VAL A 189 4.13 -16.41 -4.02
C VAL A 189 4.17 -17.92 -3.75
N GLU A 190 4.69 -18.70 -4.70
CA GLU A 190 4.71 -20.17 -4.62
C GLU A 190 5.38 -20.71 -3.34
N ASP A 191 6.41 -20.03 -2.81
CA ASP A 191 7.05 -20.39 -1.53
C ASP A 191 6.15 -20.18 -0.30
N LEU A 192 5.16 -19.29 -0.36
CA LEU A 192 4.15 -19.09 0.69
C LEU A 192 2.92 -20.00 0.50
N ALA A 193 2.81 -20.67 -0.65
CA ALA A 193 1.68 -21.53 -1.00
C ALA A 193 1.71 -22.91 -0.32
N GLN A 194 2.67 -23.21 0.56
CA GLN A 194 2.58 -24.38 1.43
C GLN A 194 1.44 -24.29 2.45
N ALA A 195 0.92 -23.08 2.73
CA ALA A 195 -0.15 -22.87 3.71
C ALA A 195 -1.59 -22.81 3.12
N ARG A 196 -1.77 -22.81 1.79
CA ARG A 196 -3.08 -22.60 1.14
C ARG A 196 -3.33 -23.55 -0.04
N GLU A 197 -3.71 -24.79 0.30
CA GLU A 197 -4.05 -25.88 -0.63
C GLU A 197 -5.20 -25.52 -1.60
N ASP A 198 -6.10 -24.64 -1.18
CA ASP A 198 -7.26 -24.14 -1.91
C ASP A 198 -6.87 -23.26 -3.11
N LEU A 199 -5.89 -22.37 -2.94
CA LEU A 199 -5.37 -21.53 -4.01
C LEU A 199 -4.59 -22.33 -5.06
N LYS A 200 -3.89 -23.41 -4.65
CA LYS A 200 -3.22 -24.33 -5.58
C LYS A 200 -4.20 -25.07 -6.49
N LYS A 201 -5.41 -25.36 -6.01
CA LYS A 201 -6.43 -26.11 -6.77
C LYS A 201 -7.23 -25.23 -7.75
N GLN A 202 -7.30 -23.92 -7.52
CA GLN A 202 -8.17 -23.01 -8.29
C GLN A 202 -7.41 -21.89 -9.03
N GLY A 203 -6.22 -21.51 -8.57
CA GLY A 203 -5.41 -20.45 -9.17
C GLY A 203 -4.61 -20.92 -10.38
N LYS A 204 -4.49 -20.08 -11.41
CA LYS A 204 -3.57 -20.34 -12.52
C LYS A 204 -2.16 -20.00 -12.06
N LYS A 205 -1.19 -20.89 -12.29
CA LYS A 205 0.23 -20.60 -12.09
C LYS A 205 0.65 -19.54 -13.11
N VAL A 206 1.12 -18.40 -12.63
CA VAL A 206 1.58 -17.27 -13.43
C VAL A 206 3.03 -16.99 -13.06
N THR A 207 3.90 -16.98 -14.06
CA THR A 207 5.30 -16.59 -13.92
C THR A 207 5.47 -15.22 -14.57
N ILE A 208 6.02 -14.28 -13.82
CA ILE A 208 6.35 -12.94 -14.29
C ILE A 208 7.85 -12.74 -14.33
N ASN A 209 8.31 -11.91 -15.25
CA ASN A 209 9.69 -11.46 -15.29
C ASN A 209 9.87 -10.27 -14.33
N LEU A 210 10.97 -10.27 -13.58
CA LEU A 210 11.36 -9.19 -12.69
C LEU A 210 12.55 -8.44 -13.26
N GLU A 211 12.61 -7.13 -13.04
CA GLU A 211 13.73 -6.29 -13.48
C GLU A 211 14.09 -5.22 -12.43
N LYS A 212 15.35 -4.78 -12.46
CA LYS A 212 15.82 -3.62 -11.69
C LYS A 212 15.52 -2.33 -12.44
N ILE A 213 15.00 -1.33 -11.75
CA ILE A 213 14.83 0.01 -12.32
C ILE A 213 16.19 0.58 -12.77
N ASP A 214 17.26 0.35 -12.01
CA ASP A 214 18.61 0.81 -12.34
C ASP A 214 19.18 0.21 -13.63
N ASN A 215 18.64 -0.92 -14.12
CA ASN A 215 19.08 -1.53 -15.38
C ASN A 215 18.41 -0.90 -16.61
N LEU A 216 17.41 -0.03 -16.43
CA LEU A 216 16.53 0.41 -17.50
C LEU A 216 16.85 1.87 -17.89
N PRO A 217 17.42 2.10 -19.08
CA PRO A 217 17.70 3.45 -19.57
C PRO A 217 16.47 4.35 -19.63
N ALA A 218 15.29 3.75 -19.83
CA ALA A 218 14.00 4.44 -19.83
C ALA A 218 13.72 5.20 -18.52
N CYS A 219 14.30 4.75 -17.40
CA CYS A 219 14.11 5.32 -16.06
C CYS A 219 15.25 6.26 -15.64
N ALA A 220 16.27 6.48 -16.49
CA ALA A 220 17.49 7.19 -16.10
C ALA A 220 17.28 8.62 -15.61
N ASP A 221 16.23 9.29 -16.10
CA ASP A 221 15.85 10.68 -15.79
C ASP A 221 14.60 10.75 -14.88
N MET A 222 14.27 9.69 -14.16
CA MET A 222 13.08 9.61 -13.30
C MET A 222 13.00 10.77 -12.30
N THR A 223 11.88 11.49 -12.28
CA THR A 223 11.61 12.61 -11.36
C THR A 223 10.52 12.30 -10.34
N PHE A 224 9.73 11.25 -10.59
CA PHE A 224 8.68 10.78 -9.69
C PHE A 224 8.52 9.27 -9.81
N LEU A 225 8.64 8.57 -8.69
CA LEU A 225 8.43 7.14 -8.54
C LEU A 225 7.21 6.85 -7.67
N LYS A 226 6.21 6.16 -8.21
CA LYS A 226 5.10 5.57 -7.46
C LYS A 226 5.27 4.06 -7.38
N MET A 227 4.98 3.47 -6.23
CA MET A 227 4.96 2.01 -6.07
C MET A 227 3.73 1.54 -5.30
N ASP A 228 2.99 0.64 -5.91
CA ASP A 228 1.94 -0.17 -5.30
C ASP A 228 2.04 -1.58 -5.90
N ILE A 229 2.88 -2.43 -5.30
CA ILE A 229 3.37 -3.68 -5.91
C ILE A 229 3.32 -4.85 -4.93
N GLU A 230 2.28 -4.88 -4.09
CA GLU A 230 1.88 -6.05 -3.30
C GLU A 230 3.00 -6.60 -2.38
N GLY A 231 3.75 -5.72 -1.73
CA GLY A 231 4.81 -6.07 -0.76
C GLY A 231 6.22 -6.16 -1.36
N ALA A 232 6.37 -5.88 -2.66
CA ALA A 232 7.68 -5.84 -3.32
C ALA A 232 8.41 -4.50 -3.16
N GLU A 233 7.80 -3.50 -2.51
CA GLU A 233 8.25 -2.10 -2.49
C GLU A 233 9.70 -1.95 -2.04
N LEU A 234 10.08 -2.54 -0.90
CA LEU A 234 11.44 -2.40 -0.38
C LEU A 234 12.50 -3.00 -1.32
N ASN A 235 12.20 -4.13 -1.99
CA ASN A 235 13.14 -4.73 -2.93
C ASN A 235 13.20 -3.95 -4.24
N ALA A 236 12.06 -3.47 -4.76
CA ALA A 236 12.04 -2.58 -5.91
C ALA A 236 12.81 -1.28 -5.65
N LEU A 237 12.67 -0.69 -4.45
CA LEU A 237 13.44 0.49 -4.03
C LEU A 237 14.95 0.23 -4.02
N LYS A 238 15.39 -0.92 -3.50
CA LYS A 238 16.81 -1.34 -3.59
C LYS A 238 17.27 -1.55 -5.03
N GLY A 239 16.38 -2.02 -5.91
CA GLY A 239 16.63 -2.13 -7.35
C GLY A 239 16.66 -0.81 -8.11
N ALA A 240 16.27 0.28 -7.46
CA ALA A 240 16.21 1.64 -8.01
C ALA A 240 17.17 2.61 -7.29
N GLU A 241 18.00 2.10 -6.36
CA GLU A 241 18.77 2.94 -5.44
C GLU A 241 19.72 3.88 -6.19
N GLN A 242 20.39 3.41 -7.24
CA GLN A 242 21.35 4.25 -7.98
C GLN A 242 20.63 5.41 -8.67
N THR A 243 19.49 5.12 -9.29
CA THR A 243 18.65 6.12 -9.96
C THR A 243 18.07 7.10 -8.95
N ILE A 244 17.56 6.61 -7.81
CA ILE A 244 17.03 7.45 -6.73
C ILE A 244 18.14 8.38 -6.21
N ARG A 245 19.33 7.87 -5.90
CA ARG A 245 20.46 8.68 -5.43
C ARG A 245 20.86 9.75 -6.42
N LYS A 246 20.87 9.43 -7.71
CA LYS A 246 21.27 10.34 -8.77
C LYS A 246 20.23 11.44 -9.05
N GLN A 247 18.96 11.06 -9.14
CA GLN A 247 17.89 11.96 -9.61
C GLN A 247 17.08 12.61 -8.48
N ARG A 248 17.16 12.05 -7.27
CA ARG A 248 16.38 12.50 -6.10
C ARG A 248 14.88 12.66 -6.42
N PRO A 249 14.23 11.66 -7.02
CA PRO A 249 12.84 11.78 -7.44
C PRO A 249 11.93 11.96 -6.23
N LYS A 250 10.74 12.51 -6.47
CA LYS A 250 9.63 12.40 -5.52
C LYS A 250 9.28 10.92 -5.39
N LEU A 251 8.94 10.46 -4.20
CA LEU A 251 8.51 9.09 -3.96
C LEU A 251 7.08 9.08 -3.42
N ALA A 252 6.23 8.19 -3.93
CA ALA A 252 4.91 7.85 -3.38
C ALA A 252 4.79 6.33 -3.26
N ILE A 253 5.11 5.78 -2.09
CA ILE A 253 5.31 4.35 -1.87
C ILE A 253 4.25 3.83 -0.91
N CYS A 254 3.49 2.82 -1.35
CA CYS A 254 2.54 2.14 -0.48
C CYS A 254 3.29 1.41 0.65
N ILE A 255 2.83 1.60 1.89
CA ILE A 255 3.43 1.00 3.08
C ILE A 255 2.43 0.12 3.86
N TYR A 256 1.29 -0.20 3.25
CA TYR A 256 0.22 -0.95 3.90
C TYR A 256 0.31 -2.48 3.71
N HIS A 257 1.13 -2.97 2.78
CA HIS A 257 1.18 -4.40 2.46
C HIS A 257 1.73 -5.29 3.58
N SER A 258 2.49 -4.74 4.53
CA SER A 258 2.95 -5.47 5.70
C SER A 258 3.20 -4.57 6.90
N ASN A 259 3.35 -5.16 8.09
CA ASN A 259 3.81 -4.39 9.26
C ASN A 259 5.26 -3.95 9.09
N GLN A 260 6.04 -4.74 8.35
CA GLN A 260 7.42 -4.46 7.98
C GLN A 260 7.51 -3.25 7.07
N ASP A 261 6.69 -3.16 6.03
CA ASP A 261 6.72 -2.03 5.08
C ASP A 261 6.46 -0.70 5.77
N MET A 262 5.58 -0.67 6.77
CA MET A 262 5.31 0.52 7.58
C MET A 262 6.53 1.10 8.29
N LEU A 263 7.52 0.26 8.62
CA LEU A 263 8.71 0.68 9.38
C LEU A 263 9.97 0.66 8.52
N GLU A 264 10.21 -0.41 7.78
CA GLU A 264 11.43 -0.63 7.01
C GLU A 264 11.54 0.29 5.81
N ILE A 265 10.44 0.60 5.10
CA ILE A 265 10.50 1.49 3.93
C ILE A 265 10.87 2.92 4.35
N PRO A 266 10.19 3.56 5.33
CA PRO A 266 10.62 4.88 5.82
C PRO A 266 12.07 4.87 6.33
N LEU A 267 12.47 3.84 7.08
CA LEU A 267 13.84 3.73 7.59
C LEU A 267 14.88 3.57 6.48
N TRP A 268 14.55 2.82 5.42
CA TRP A 268 15.40 2.68 4.26
C TRP A 268 15.57 4.01 3.54
N VAL A 269 14.49 4.77 3.30
CA VAL A 269 14.59 6.12 2.68
C VAL A 269 15.45 7.05 3.54
N LEU A 270 15.31 7.02 4.87
CA LEU A 270 16.17 7.79 5.78
C LEU A 270 17.63 7.37 5.69
N SER A 271 17.90 6.06 5.53
CA SER A 271 19.26 5.52 5.42
C SER A 271 20.02 6.00 4.18
N LEU A 272 19.30 6.47 3.15
CA LEU A 272 19.93 7.06 1.96
C LEU A 272 20.66 8.36 2.29
N ASN A 273 20.29 9.05 3.38
CA ASN A 273 20.84 10.32 3.85
C ASN A 273 20.79 11.43 2.77
N MET A 274 19.67 11.50 2.04
CA MET A 274 19.48 12.44 0.92
C MET A 274 18.72 13.72 1.29
N GLY A 275 18.34 13.88 2.56
CA GLY A 275 17.60 15.06 3.04
C GLY A 275 16.12 15.09 2.62
N TYR A 276 15.53 13.95 2.29
CA TYR A 276 14.09 13.83 2.04
C TYR A 276 13.28 14.25 3.27
N LYS A 277 12.17 14.94 3.03
CA LYS A 277 11.10 15.12 4.02
C LYS A 277 10.09 14.00 3.85
N LEU A 278 9.82 13.28 4.94
CA LEU A 278 8.91 12.14 4.92
C LEU A 278 7.52 12.52 5.40
N TYR A 279 6.51 12.09 4.66
CA TYR A 279 5.10 12.30 4.97
C TYR A 279 4.35 10.97 4.86
N VAL A 280 3.38 10.76 5.73
CA VAL A 280 2.42 9.66 5.66
C VAL A 280 1.01 10.23 5.53
N ARG A 281 0.24 9.65 4.60
CA ARG A 281 -1.22 9.82 4.50
C ARG A 281 -1.87 8.45 4.33
N HIS A 282 -3.16 8.41 4.61
CA HIS A 282 -4.02 7.25 4.44
C HIS A 282 -5.21 7.71 3.62
N HIS A 283 -5.62 6.96 2.59
CA HIS A 283 -6.66 7.41 1.65
C HIS A 283 -7.94 6.57 1.74
N SER A 284 -7.86 5.34 2.23
CA SER A 284 -9.03 4.50 2.45
C SER A 284 -9.90 5.04 3.59
N HIS A 285 -11.22 4.88 3.43
CA HIS A 285 -12.20 5.21 4.48
C HIS A 285 -12.65 3.97 5.28
N TYR A 286 -12.30 2.77 4.81
CA TYR A 286 -12.94 1.55 5.28
C TYR A 286 -11.94 0.52 5.82
N ASP A 287 -10.73 0.46 5.27
CA ASP A 287 -9.74 -0.58 5.56
C ASP A 287 -8.36 0.03 5.84
N LEU A 288 -7.34 -0.83 5.96
CA LEU A 288 -5.95 -0.44 6.21
C LEU A 288 -5.15 -0.22 4.93
N ALA A 289 -5.78 -0.38 3.75
CA ALA A 289 -5.15 -0.18 2.47
C ALA A 289 -4.86 1.30 2.20
N GLU A 290 -4.20 1.59 1.08
CA GLU A 290 -3.98 2.97 0.60
C GLU A 290 -3.28 3.87 1.63
N THR A 291 -2.40 3.28 2.45
CA THR A 291 -1.46 4.05 3.28
C THR A 291 -0.17 4.27 2.50
N VAL A 292 0.18 5.53 2.27
CA VAL A 292 1.27 5.93 1.38
C VAL A 292 2.29 6.75 2.17
N LEU A 293 3.56 6.38 2.02
CA LEU A 293 4.72 7.19 2.38
C LEU A 293 5.09 8.07 1.18
N TYR A 294 5.23 9.37 1.42
CA TYR A 294 5.81 10.30 0.46
C TYR A 294 7.18 10.76 0.94
N ALA A 295 8.11 10.89 0.00
CA ALA A 295 9.41 11.50 0.21
C ALA A 295 9.65 12.58 -0.85
N VAL A 296 9.86 13.81 -0.40
CA VAL A 296 10.09 15.00 -1.26
C VAL A 296 11.28 15.84 -0.81
#